data_AF-A0A8T5LWK0-F1
#
_entry.id   AF-A0A8T5LWK0-F1
#
_cell.length_a   1.000
_cell.length_b   1.000
_cell.length_c   1.000
_cell.angle_alpha   90.00
_cell.angle_beta   90.00
_cell.angle_gamma   90.00
#
_symmetry.space_group_name_H-M   'P 1'
#
loop_
_entity.id
_entity.type
_entity.pdbx_description
1 polymer ?
#
loop_
_entity_poly.entity_id
_entity_poly.type
_entity_poly.pdbx_seq_one_letter_code
_entity_poly.pdbx_strand_id
1 'polypeptide(L)'
;STLDTEYRWGGRNTQKNPGLDCMGLCFLAYAKSFNEQWCDMNKYSVIPSNLIEKGTLGDKLDLESYNITKENISKLKKGDVLYFLVNINFCSNSKDTQKNKPIAKINNENFWSYHMLLYSGEGNVVHASPWDGKVVEEPLENFKNMFYFIATRR
;
A
#
# COMPACT_ATOMS: atom_id res chain seq x y z
N SER A 1 -7.06 17.82 0.15
CA SER A 1 -7.08 16.62 1.01
C SER A 1 -7.84 15.50 0.30
N THR A 2 -7.53 14.23 0.57
CA THR A 2 -8.28 13.04 0.08
C THR A 2 -9.03 12.32 1.19
N LEU A 3 -8.94 12.79 2.44
CA LEU A 3 -9.74 12.27 3.55
C LEU A 3 -11.23 12.32 3.22
N ASP A 4 -11.98 11.35 3.75
CA ASP A 4 -13.41 11.14 3.52
C ASP A 4 -13.81 10.79 2.07
N THR A 5 -12.85 10.61 1.16
CA THR A 5 -13.16 10.07 -0.17
C THR A 5 -13.68 8.64 -0.01
N GLU A 6 -14.80 8.32 -0.64
CA GLU A 6 -15.43 7.01 -0.60
C GLU A 6 -14.45 5.90 -1.04
N TYR A 7 -14.43 4.80 -0.28
CA TYR A 7 -13.71 3.60 -0.67
C TYR A 7 -14.46 2.90 -1.80
N ARG A 8 -13.75 2.58 -2.89
CA ARG A 8 -14.28 1.71 -3.95
C ARG A 8 -13.20 0.78 -4.43
N TRP A 9 -13.51 -0.51 -4.53
CA TRP A 9 -12.58 -1.50 -5.11
C TRP A 9 -12.23 -1.13 -6.56
N GLY A 10 -10.95 -1.04 -6.91
CA GLY A 10 -10.49 -0.53 -8.20
C GLY A 10 -10.63 1.00 -8.34
N GLY A 11 -10.98 1.68 -7.26
CA GLY A 11 -11.23 3.12 -7.19
C GLY A 11 -9.96 3.91 -7.44
N ARG A 12 -10.08 4.92 -8.28
CA ARG A 12 -8.96 5.74 -8.74
C ARG A 12 -9.23 7.23 -8.47
N ASN A 13 -10.47 7.66 -8.32
CA ASN A 13 -10.90 9.07 -8.23
C ASN A 13 -10.85 9.77 -9.59
N THR A 14 -11.33 9.04 -10.60
CA THR A 14 -11.64 9.55 -11.95
C THR A 14 -13.13 9.41 -12.22
N GLN A 15 -13.63 10.03 -13.30
CA GLN A 15 -15.01 9.81 -13.74
C GLN A 15 -15.30 8.32 -14.06
N LYS A 16 -14.34 7.62 -14.69
CA LYS A 16 -14.50 6.21 -15.08
C LYS A 16 -14.41 5.26 -13.88
N ASN A 17 -13.51 5.54 -12.94
CA ASN A 17 -13.24 4.76 -11.74
C ASN A 17 -13.32 5.69 -10.52
N PRO A 18 -14.54 6.02 -10.06
CA PRO A 18 -14.76 6.91 -8.91
C PRO A 18 -14.30 6.27 -7.58
N GLY A 19 -14.20 7.09 -6.52
CA GLY A 19 -13.73 6.65 -5.20
C GLY A 19 -12.24 6.25 -5.21
N LEU A 20 -11.72 5.75 -4.09
CA LEU A 20 -10.33 5.30 -3.98
C LEU A 20 -10.27 3.89 -3.37
N ASP A 21 -9.41 3.02 -3.90
CA ASP A 21 -8.89 1.88 -3.13
C ASP A 21 -7.51 2.21 -2.54
N CYS A 22 -6.93 1.25 -1.82
CA CYS A 22 -5.66 1.44 -1.13
C CYS A 22 -4.49 1.71 -2.09
N MET A 23 -4.49 1.08 -3.26
CA MET A 23 -3.47 1.32 -4.29
C MET A 23 -3.69 2.67 -4.97
N GLY A 24 -4.93 2.96 -5.35
CA GLY A 24 -5.37 4.20 -5.98
C GLY A 24 -5.01 5.43 -5.16
N LEU A 25 -5.18 5.36 -3.83
CA LEU A 25 -4.72 6.39 -2.92
C LEU A 25 -3.20 6.60 -3.00
N CYS A 26 -2.41 5.52 -2.93
CA CYS A 26 -0.95 5.60 -3.02
C CYS A 26 -0.49 6.17 -4.37
N PHE A 27 -1.08 5.72 -5.47
CA PHE A 27 -0.78 6.22 -6.82
C PHE A 27 -1.12 7.70 -6.96
N LEU A 28 -2.29 8.11 -6.49
CA LEU A 28 -2.73 9.50 -6.52
C LEU A 28 -1.78 10.40 -5.71
N ALA A 29 -1.41 9.98 -4.51
CA ALA A 29 -0.48 10.71 -3.66
C ALA A 29 0.90 10.85 -4.33
N TYR A 30 1.44 9.75 -4.88
CA TYR A 30 2.72 9.76 -5.58
C TYR A 30 2.70 10.69 -6.78
N ALA A 31 1.77 10.50 -7.72
CA ALA A 31 1.81 11.30 -8.93
C ALA A 31 1.55 12.78 -8.67
N LYS A 32 0.73 13.14 -7.68
CA LYS A 32 0.62 14.54 -7.24
C LYS A 32 1.94 15.10 -6.74
N SER A 33 2.69 14.32 -5.97
CA SER A 33 3.96 14.75 -5.37
C SER A 33 5.07 14.94 -6.42
N PHE A 34 5.01 14.18 -7.52
CA PHE A 34 6.00 14.22 -8.60
C PHE A 34 5.51 14.91 -9.88
N ASN A 35 4.32 15.51 -9.86
CA ASN A 35 3.67 16.14 -11.01
C ASN A 35 3.52 15.19 -12.23
N GLU A 36 3.07 13.96 -11.96
CA GLU A 36 2.88 12.89 -12.93
C GLU A 36 1.38 12.58 -13.13
N GLN A 37 1.04 11.84 -14.19
CA GLN A 37 -0.33 11.34 -14.39
C GLN A 37 -0.51 9.99 -13.68
N TRP A 38 -1.20 9.97 -12.53
CA TRP A 38 -1.44 8.73 -11.76
C TRP A 38 -2.40 7.73 -12.42
N CYS A 39 -3.18 8.16 -13.43
CA CYS A 39 -4.07 7.29 -14.19
C CYS A 39 -3.36 6.53 -15.34
N ASP A 40 -2.05 6.70 -15.51
CA ASP A 40 -1.26 5.89 -16.44
C ASP A 40 -1.10 4.46 -15.91
N MET A 41 -1.94 3.57 -16.43
CA MET A 41 -1.96 2.15 -16.08
C MET A 41 -0.69 1.39 -16.54
N ASN A 42 0.10 1.95 -17.46
CA ASN A 42 1.40 1.37 -17.84
C ASN A 42 2.44 1.57 -16.74
N LYS A 43 2.31 2.65 -15.97
CA LYS A 43 3.19 2.98 -14.85
C LYS A 43 2.73 2.34 -13.53
N TYR A 44 1.45 2.49 -13.20
CA TYR A 44 0.89 2.06 -11.92
C TYR A 44 0.19 0.71 -12.00
N SER A 45 1.01 -0.35 -12.02
CA SER A 45 0.53 -1.74 -12.01
C SER A 45 -0.34 -2.03 -10.78
N VAL A 46 -1.45 -2.73 -10.98
CA VAL A 46 -2.29 -3.27 -9.88
C VAL A 46 -1.73 -4.58 -9.30
N ILE A 47 -0.53 -4.99 -9.70
CA ILE A 47 0.16 -6.18 -9.20
C ILE A 47 1.27 -5.70 -8.26
N PRO A 48 1.13 -5.85 -6.92
CA PRO A 48 2.08 -5.33 -5.95
C PRO A 48 3.53 -5.79 -6.15
N SER A 49 3.75 -7.06 -6.54
CA SER A 49 5.11 -7.55 -6.82
C SER A 49 5.79 -6.77 -7.94
N ASN A 50 5.04 -6.36 -8.97
CA ASN A 50 5.60 -5.57 -10.07
C ASN A 50 5.93 -4.14 -9.63
N LEU A 51 5.17 -3.55 -8.71
CA LEU A 51 5.45 -2.21 -8.19
C LEU A 51 6.78 -2.18 -7.44
N ILE A 52 7.03 -3.21 -6.61
CA ILE A 52 8.24 -3.34 -5.82
C ILE A 52 9.43 -3.67 -6.72
N GLU A 53 9.30 -4.67 -7.61
CA GLU A 53 10.38 -5.06 -8.56
C GLU A 53 10.82 -3.88 -9.44
N LYS A 54 9.89 -2.99 -9.83
CA LYS A 54 10.19 -1.82 -10.67
C LYS A 54 10.55 -0.55 -9.89
N GLY A 55 10.44 -0.55 -8.56
CA GLY A 55 10.61 0.65 -7.74
C GLY A 55 9.60 1.76 -8.07
N THR A 56 8.40 1.43 -8.56
CA THR A 56 7.40 2.43 -9.01
C THR A 56 7.01 3.39 -7.89
N LEU A 57 6.96 2.89 -6.65
CA LEU A 57 6.66 3.66 -5.45
C LEU A 57 7.89 3.84 -4.55
N GLY A 58 9.07 3.85 -5.17
CA GLY A 58 10.35 3.96 -4.48
C GLY A 58 11.01 2.62 -4.17
N ASP A 59 12.20 2.70 -3.58
CA ASP A 59 13.03 1.57 -3.22
C ASP A 59 12.51 0.87 -1.96
N LYS A 60 12.63 -0.45 -1.94
CA LYS A 60 12.31 -1.26 -0.75
C LYS A 60 13.27 -0.89 0.38
N LEU A 61 12.70 -0.54 1.53
CA LEU A 61 13.46 -0.34 2.76
C LEU A 61 13.81 -1.70 3.39
N ASP A 62 14.97 -1.78 4.02
CA ASP A 62 15.36 -2.92 4.86
C ASP A 62 14.63 -2.86 6.21
N LEU A 63 13.30 -2.95 6.12
CA LEU A 63 12.34 -2.95 7.21
C LEU A 63 11.42 -4.15 7.01
N GLU A 64 11.99 -5.35 7.05
CA GLU A 64 11.21 -6.58 7.11
C GLU A 64 10.96 -6.92 8.57
N SER A 65 9.74 -6.69 9.06
CA SER A 65 9.41 -7.01 10.44
C SER A 65 8.03 -7.62 10.60
N TYR A 66 7.95 -8.60 11.50
CA TYR A 66 6.70 -9.23 11.96
C TYR A 66 5.77 -8.23 12.63
N ASN A 67 6.30 -7.14 13.19
CA ASN A 67 5.50 -6.23 13.98
C ASN A 67 5.84 -4.77 13.72
N ILE A 68 4.81 -3.95 13.83
CA ILE A 68 4.92 -2.51 13.99
C ILE A 68 5.44 -2.27 15.42
N THR A 69 6.72 -1.95 15.54
CA THR A 69 7.36 -1.58 16.80
C THR A 69 7.69 -0.10 16.79
N LYS A 70 7.90 0.50 17.98
CA LYS A 70 8.40 1.88 18.08
C LYS A 70 9.72 2.07 17.32
N GLU A 71 10.58 1.05 17.32
CA GLU A 71 11.85 1.06 16.60
C GLU A 71 11.67 1.07 15.08
N ASN A 72 10.69 0.33 14.55
CA ASN A 72 10.43 0.36 13.12
C ASN A 72 9.71 1.64 12.70
N ILE A 73 8.78 2.14 13.53
CA ILE A 73 8.09 3.43 13.29
C ILE A 73 9.10 4.58 13.23
N SER A 74 10.13 4.60 14.06
CA SER A 74 11.14 5.68 14.05
C SER A 74 12.01 5.69 12.79
N LYS A 75 12.05 4.58 12.04
CA LYS A 75 12.74 4.48 10.74
C LYS A 75 11.87 4.96 9.57
N LEU A 76 10.55 5.09 9.78
CA LEU A 76 9.62 5.59 8.78
C LEU A 76 9.70 7.11 8.64
N LYS A 77 9.47 7.59 7.43
CA LYS A 77 9.38 9.00 7.08
C LYS A 77 8.05 9.26 6.39
N LYS A 78 7.51 10.46 6.61
CA LYS A 78 6.27 10.89 5.97
C LYS A 78 6.39 10.68 4.45
N GLY A 79 5.41 9.99 3.87
CA GLY A 79 5.37 9.64 2.46
C GLY A 79 5.80 8.21 2.14
N ASP A 80 6.39 7.47 3.10
CA ASP A 80 6.67 6.05 2.91
C ASP A 80 5.38 5.27 2.62
N VAL A 81 5.46 4.33 1.69
CA VAL A 81 4.36 3.41 1.40
C VAL A 81 4.57 2.13 2.18
N LEU A 82 3.60 1.76 3.00
CA LEU A 82 3.59 0.52 3.74
C LEU A 82 2.75 -0.52 2.99
N TYR A 83 3.31 -1.71 2.81
CA TYR A 83 2.59 -2.87 2.28
C TYR A 83 2.35 -3.83 3.42
N PHE A 84 1.08 -4.08 3.74
CA PHE A 84 0.71 -5.09 4.71
C PHE A 84 0.62 -6.44 4.05
N LEU A 85 1.22 -7.43 4.71
CA LEU A 85 1.44 -8.74 4.15
C LEU A 85 0.68 -9.81 4.90
N VAL A 86 0.23 -10.80 4.13
CA VAL A 86 -0.41 -12.03 4.62
C VAL A 86 0.22 -13.22 3.91
N ASN A 87 0.23 -14.39 4.56
CA ASN A 87 0.75 -15.63 3.99
C ASN A 87 -0.26 -16.35 3.06
N ILE A 88 -1.25 -15.61 2.55
CA ILE A 88 -2.29 -16.10 1.65
C ILE A 88 -2.30 -15.24 0.39
N ASN A 89 -2.20 -15.86 -0.79
CA ASN A 89 -2.31 -15.14 -2.05
C ASN A 89 -3.78 -14.86 -2.41
N PHE A 90 -4.35 -13.77 -1.89
CA PHE A 90 -5.72 -13.32 -2.25
C PHE A 90 -5.84 -12.87 -3.71
N CYS A 91 -4.71 -12.59 -4.35
CA CYS A 91 -4.61 -12.17 -5.74
C CYS A 91 -4.60 -13.36 -6.73
N SER A 92 -4.70 -14.61 -6.31
CA SER A 92 -4.63 -15.75 -7.24
C SER A 92 -5.90 -15.96 -8.08
N ASN A 93 -7.04 -15.39 -7.68
CA ASN A 93 -8.35 -15.70 -8.25
C ASN A 93 -8.72 -14.92 -9.53
N SER A 94 -7.93 -13.92 -9.94
CA SER A 94 -8.17 -13.19 -11.19
C SER A 94 -7.08 -13.48 -12.22
N LYS A 95 -7.44 -13.57 -13.52
CA LYS A 95 -6.48 -13.82 -14.61
C LYS A 95 -5.34 -12.78 -14.63
N ASP A 96 -5.63 -11.55 -14.25
CA ASP A 96 -4.67 -10.45 -14.24
C ASP A 96 -3.69 -10.52 -13.06
N THR A 97 -4.07 -11.20 -11.97
CA THR A 97 -3.31 -11.22 -10.72
C THR A 97 -2.69 -12.59 -10.39
N GLN A 98 -2.93 -13.61 -11.22
CA GLN A 98 -2.24 -14.93 -11.14
C GLN A 98 -0.71 -14.84 -11.21
N LYS A 99 -0.18 -13.73 -11.76
CA LYS A 99 1.27 -13.47 -11.83
C LYS A 99 1.83 -12.79 -10.58
N ASN A 100 1.02 -12.49 -9.58
CA ASN A 100 1.48 -11.84 -8.35
C ASN A 100 2.39 -12.80 -7.57
N LYS A 101 3.67 -12.43 -7.46
CA LYS A 101 4.67 -13.18 -6.71
C LYS A 101 4.64 -12.76 -5.23
N PRO A 102 5.12 -13.59 -4.30
CA PRO A 102 5.36 -13.14 -2.95
C PRO A 102 6.38 -12.00 -2.95
N ILE A 103 6.18 -11.02 -2.08
CA ILE A 103 7.00 -9.80 -1.98
C ILE A 103 7.97 -9.83 -0.80
N ALA A 104 7.79 -10.80 0.10
CA ALA A 104 8.72 -11.12 1.17
C ALA A 104 8.67 -12.63 1.46
N LYS A 105 9.76 -13.15 2.04
CA LYS A 105 9.82 -14.50 2.60
C LYS A 105 10.23 -14.40 4.07
N ILE A 106 9.32 -14.75 4.97
CA ILE A 106 9.50 -14.52 6.41
C ILE A 106 9.32 -15.84 7.13
N ASN A 107 10.28 -16.24 7.96
CA ASN A 107 10.31 -17.55 8.61
C ASN A 107 10.09 -18.72 7.61
N ASN A 108 10.71 -18.61 6.42
CA ASN A 108 10.53 -19.53 5.29
C ASN A 108 9.15 -19.60 4.64
N GLU A 109 8.18 -18.78 5.07
CA GLU A 109 6.87 -18.67 4.44
C GLU A 109 6.82 -17.52 3.43
N ASN A 110 6.00 -17.67 2.40
CA ASN A 110 5.79 -16.66 1.37
C ASN A 110 4.70 -15.68 1.80
N PHE A 111 4.94 -14.38 1.59
CA PHE A 111 4.01 -13.33 1.95
C PHE A 111 3.66 -12.45 0.75
N TRP A 112 2.38 -12.12 0.61
CA TRP A 112 1.83 -11.27 -0.45
C TRP A 112 1.22 -10.00 0.14
N SER A 113 1.26 -8.91 -0.62
CA SER A 113 0.56 -7.68 -0.25
C SER A 113 -0.95 -7.91 -0.21
N TYR A 114 -1.58 -7.50 0.89
CA TYR A 114 -3.02 -7.47 1.08
C TYR A 114 -3.58 -6.05 1.06
N HIS A 115 -2.89 -5.11 1.70
CA HIS A 115 -3.31 -3.72 1.81
C HIS A 115 -2.13 -2.76 1.72
N MET A 116 -2.39 -1.51 1.33
CA MET A 116 -1.37 -0.47 1.21
C MET A 116 -1.77 0.79 1.98
N LEU A 117 -0.79 1.43 2.61
CA LEU A 117 -0.98 2.61 3.44
C LEU A 117 0.12 3.64 3.17
N LEU A 118 -0.16 4.91 3.42
CA LEU A 118 0.81 5.99 3.38
C LEU A 118 1.14 6.44 4.80
N TYR A 119 2.40 6.41 5.20
CA TYR A 119 2.80 6.94 6.49
C TYR A 119 2.71 8.47 6.48
N SER A 120 1.84 9.04 7.31
CA SER A 120 1.61 10.50 7.38
C SER A 120 2.51 11.21 8.39
N GLY A 121 3.18 10.44 9.25
CA GLY A 121 4.07 10.94 10.32
C GLY A 121 3.51 10.62 11.71
N GLU A 122 4.33 10.79 12.73
CA GLU A 122 3.92 10.69 14.16
C GLU A 122 3.21 9.38 14.54
N GLY A 123 3.53 8.28 13.84
CA GLY A 123 2.89 6.98 14.09
C GLY A 123 1.53 6.80 13.41
N ASN A 124 1.10 7.73 12.54
CA ASN A 124 -0.16 7.65 11.82
C ASN A 124 0.02 7.21 10.36
N VAL A 125 -1.06 6.69 9.79
CA VAL A 125 -1.18 6.32 8.39
C VAL A 125 -2.47 6.81 7.78
N VAL A 126 -2.41 7.16 6.49
CA VAL A 126 -3.58 7.39 5.65
C VAL A 126 -3.77 6.20 4.73
N HIS A 127 -4.99 5.66 4.69
CA HIS A 127 -5.34 4.53 3.82
C HIS A 127 -6.81 4.63 3.39
N ALA A 128 -7.15 4.02 2.25
CA ALA A 128 -8.54 3.83 1.86
C ALA A 128 -9.07 2.58 2.58
N SER A 129 -9.84 2.77 3.64
CA SER A 129 -10.32 1.71 4.52
C SER A 129 -11.55 1.02 3.91
N PRO A 130 -11.47 -0.28 3.57
CA PRO A 130 -12.66 -1.04 3.20
C PRO A 130 -13.63 -1.22 4.38
N TRP A 131 -13.15 -1.08 5.62
CA TRP A 131 -13.96 -1.24 6.84
C TRP A 131 -14.80 0.00 7.14
N ASP A 132 -14.23 1.19 6.95
CA ASP A 132 -14.92 2.46 7.15
C ASP A 132 -15.64 2.96 5.90
N GLY A 133 -15.41 2.31 4.75
CA GLY A 133 -15.98 2.70 3.46
C GLY A 133 -15.43 4.02 2.91
N LYS A 134 -14.29 4.50 3.42
CA LYS A 134 -13.68 5.79 3.02
C LYS A 134 -12.18 5.87 3.33
N VAL A 135 -11.54 6.93 2.83
CA VAL A 135 -10.17 7.29 3.20
C VAL A 135 -10.14 7.89 4.59
N VAL A 136 -9.36 7.28 5.47
CA VAL A 136 -9.20 7.69 6.88
C VAL A 136 -7.72 7.87 7.21
N GLU A 137 -7.46 8.61 8.27
CA GLU A 137 -6.18 8.67 8.95
C GLU A 137 -6.32 8.06 10.34
N GLU A 138 -5.48 7.10 10.68
CA GLU A 138 -5.53 6.44 11.98
C GLU A 138 -4.15 6.00 12.47
N PRO A 139 -4.01 5.71 13.77
CA PRO A 139 -2.75 5.21 14.32
C PRO A 139 -2.32 3.90 13.67
N LEU A 140 -1.06 3.83 13.22
CA LEU A 140 -0.46 2.63 12.65
C LEU A 140 -0.48 1.45 13.64
N GLU A 141 -0.48 1.73 14.93
CA GLU A 141 -0.57 0.71 15.98
C GLU A 141 -1.89 -0.10 15.98
N ASN A 142 -2.95 0.41 15.34
CA ASN A 142 -4.21 -0.34 15.15
C ASN A 142 -3.98 -1.65 14.36
N PHE A 143 -2.88 -1.74 13.60
CA PHE A 143 -2.54 -2.87 12.77
C PHE A 143 -1.47 -3.80 13.34
N LYS A 144 -0.91 -3.48 14.53
CA LYS A 144 0.32 -4.09 15.07
C LYS A 144 0.32 -5.62 15.22
N ASN A 145 -0.85 -6.24 15.28
CA ASN A 145 -1.01 -7.68 15.47
C ASN A 145 -1.65 -8.38 14.26
N MET A 146 -1.95 -7.66 13.20
CA MET A 146 -2.73 -8.18 12.08
C MET A 146 -1.86 -8.58 10.89
N PHE A 147 -0.74 -7.87 10.67
CA PHE A 147 0.03 -8.01 9.44
C PHE A 147 1.53 -7.82 9.68
N TYR A 148 2.32 -8.55 8.90
CA TYR A 148 3.69 -8.16 8.60
C TYR A 148 3.65 -6.92 7.71
N PHE A 149 4.74 -6.14 7.67
CA PHE A 149 4.84 -5.09 6.67
C PHE A 149 6.25 -4.95 6.10
N ILE A 150 6.29 -4.41 4.89
CA ILE A 150 7.47 -3.77 4.33
C ILE A 150 7.14 -2.33 3.99
N ALA A 151 8.18 -1.52 3.80
CA ALA A 151 8.04 -0.13 3.38
C ALA A 151 8.82 0.13 2.08
N THR A 152 8.33 1.05 1.26
CA THR A 152 9.10 1.63 0.15
C THR A 152 9.21 3.14 0.33
N ARG A 153 10.33 3.71 -0.13
CA ARG A 153 10.62 5.13 -0.08
C ARG A 153 11.26 5.60 -1.38
N ARG A 154 10.82 6.75 -1.87
CA ARG A 154 11.47 7.44 -2.98
C ARG A 154 12.30 8.62 -2.48
#